data_AF-A0A3N5X7C7-F1
#
_entry.id   AF-A0A3N5X7C7-F1
#
_cell.length_a   1.000
_cell.length_b   1.000
_cell.length_c   1.000
_cell.angle_alpha   90.00
_cell.angle_beta   90.00
_cell.angle_gamma   90.00
#
_symmetry.space_group_name_H-M   'P 1'
#
loop_
_entity.id
_entity.type
_entity.pdbx_description
1 polymer ?
#
loop_
_entity_poly.entity_id
_entity_poly.type
_entity_poly.pdbx_seq_one_letter_code
_entity_poly.pdbx_strand_id
1 'polypeptide(L)'
;MNDKGRPREDAILKRSLRALIAVRLVVASAVLGLGIFFLRGESGAGRWNRPFFAMLGITLLLSVVYWIGVRKGRNFRFQGILQILVDIGLATGIIHYTGDFASPFALLYILIISASSRFLLLRGTILVALLCAATHGAHLSLHLLLGSGDIGAGVMVPGAASASEGSRLFALQLGLYAITFFLLAVVSGYLSVRVHKGGLALAEARSRLRRASLNTDQILR
;
A
#
# COMPACT_ATOMS: atom_id res chain seq x y z
N MET A 1 28.10 11.71 -17.45
CA MET A 1 26.78 11.95 -16.81
C MET A 1 26.93 11.89 -15.29
N ASN A 2 26.39 12.90 -14.60
CA ASN A 2 26.84 13.44 -13.32
C ASN A 2 26.63 12.49 -12.10
N ASP A 3 27.72 11.98 -11.51
CA ASP A 3 27.73 11.02 -10.39
C ASP A 3 27.55 11.70 -9.01
N LYS A 4 27.66 13.03 -8.91
CA LYS A 4 27.61 13.78 -7.64
C LYS A 4 26.20 13.85 -7.00
N GLY A 5 25.14 13.49 -7.72
CA GLY A 5 23.75 13.51 -7.23
C GLY A 5 23.25 12.21 -6.59
N ARG A 6 23.83 11.05 -6.97
CA ARG A 6 23.39 9.71 -6.53
C ARG A 6 23.44 9.48 -5.01
N PRO A 7 24.47 9.92 -4.26
CA PRO A 7 24.55 9.60 -2.83
C PRO A 7 23.43 10.23 -2.00
N ARG A 8 22.93 11.41 -2.41
CA ARG A 8 21.81 12.09 -1.72
C ARG A 8 20.47 11.44 -2.06
N GLU A 9 20.25 11.08 -3.32
CA GLU A 9 19.04 10.37 -3.74
C GLU A 9 18.92 9.01 -3.03
N ASP A 10 20.01 8.25 -2.96
CA ASP A 10 20.04 6.94 -2.30
C ASP A 10 19.74 7.02 -0.80
N ALA A 11 20.24 8.07 -0.12
CA ALA A 11 19.94 8.30 1.29
C ALA A 11 18.45 8.63 1.53
N ILE A 12 17.83 9.41 0.65
CA ILE A 12 16.40 9.74 0.70
C ILE A 12 15.56 8.48 0.44
N LEU A 13 15.87 7.72 -0.61
CA LEU A 13 15.18 6.48 -0.97
C LEU A 13 15.29 5.45 0.17
N LYS A 14 16.47 5.29 0.78
CA LYS A 14 16.70 4.42 1.93
C LYS A 14 15.88 4.82 3.16
N ARG A 15 15.69 6.12 3.42
CA ARG A 15 14.83 6.60 4.52
C ARG A 15 13.36 6.31 4.22
N SER A 16 12.91 6.55 2.99
CA SER A 16 11.54 6.24 2.56
C SER A 16 11.24 4.74 2.64
N LEU A 17 12.16 3.87 2.21
CA LEU A 17 12.01 2.42 2.30
C LEU A 17 11.92 1.92 3.74
N ARG A 18 12.74 2.46 4.65
CA ARG A 18 12.65 2.14 6.08
C ARG A 18 11.31 2.56 6.68
N ALA A 19 10.82 3.74 6.31
CA ALA A 19 9.50 4.20 6.74
C ALA A 19 8.38 3.32 6.17
N LEU A 20 8.50 2.86 4.92
CA LEU A 20 7.56 1.94 4.29
C LEU A 20 7.49 0.61 5.05
N ILE A 21 8.64 0.01 5.37
CA ILE A 21 8.72 -1.24 6.15
C ILE A 21 8.15 -1.04 7.57
N ALA A 22 8.46 0.08 8.23
CA ALA A 22 7.94 0.36 9.58
C ALA A 22 6.41 0.50 9.59
N VAL A 23 5.85 1.30 8.67
CA VAL A 23 4.39 1.44 8.54
C VAL A 23 3.76 0.08 8.25
N ARG A 24 4.35 -0.70 7.35
CA ARG A 24 3.86 -2.05 7.03
C ARG A 24 3.82 -2.97 8.25
N LEU A 25 4.85 -2.96 9.09
CA LEU A 25 4.86 -3.77 10.32
C LEU A 25 3.75 -3.37 11.29
N VAL A 26 3.51 -2.06 11.47
CA VAL A 26 2.42 -1.56 12.30
C VAL A 26 1.06 -2.00 11.74
N VAL A 27 0.86 -1.83 10.43
CA VAL A 27 -0.39 -2.22 9.76
C VAL A 27 -0.62 -3.73 9.83
N ALA A 28 0.39 -4.53 9.51
CA ALA A 28 0.30 -5.99 9.58
C ALA A 28 -0.01 -6.46 11.01
N SER A 29 0.59 -5.82 12.01
CA SER A 29 0.30 -6.11 13.42
C SER A 29 -1.12 -5.72 13.82
N ALA A 30 -1.60 -4.56 13.38
CA ALA A 30 -2.97 -4.12 13.62
C ALA A 30 -3.99 -5.06 12.97
N VAL A 31 -3.75 -5.46 11.71
CA VAL A 31 -4.57 -6.42 10.96
C VAL A 31 -4.56 -7.79 11.63
N LEU A 32 -3.40 -8.23 12.13
CA LEU A 32 -3.28 -9.47 12.89
C LEU A 32 -4.08 -9.39 14.20
N GLY A 33 -4.00 -8.26 14.91
CA GLY A 33 -4.79 -8.02 16.12
C GLY A 33 -6.30 -8.02 15.86
N LEU A 34 -6.75 -7.30 14.83
CA LEU A 34 -8.14 -7.29 14.37
C LEU A 34 -8.60 -8.69 13.97
N GLY A 35 -7.79 -9.40 13.18
CA GLY A 35 -8.07 -10.77 12.78
C GLY A 35 -8.24 -11.70 13.98
N ILE A 36 -7.33 -11.66 14.96
CA ILE A 36 -7.48 -12.46 16.20
C ILE A 36 -8.75 -12.06 16.96
N PHE A 37 -9.08 -10.77 17.04
CA PHE A 37 -10.25 -10.28 17.76
C PHE A 37 -11.56 -10.77 17.13
N PHE A 38 -11.73 -10.60 15.82
CA PHE A 38 -12.94 -11.01 15.11
C PHE A 38 -13.06 -12.54 15.02
N LEU A 39 -11.97 -13.27 14.79
CA LEU A 39 -12.00 -14.73 14.64
C LEU A 39 -12.05 -15.49 15.97
N ARG A 40 -11.90 -14.83 17.13
CA ARG A 40 -12.11 -15.45 18.45
C ARG A 40 -13.58 -15.64 18.80
N GLY A 41 -14.50 -14.92 18.15
CA GLY A 41 -15.94 -14.99 18.42
C GLY A 41 -16.63 -16.20 17.79
N GLU A 42 -16.04 -16.84 16.79
CA GLU A 42 -16.64 -17.97 16.08
C GLU A 42 -16.00 -19.30 16.49
N SER A 43 -16.74 -20.11 17.25
CA SER A 43 -16.32 -21.38 17.85
C SER A 43 -15.92 -22.50 16.87
N GLY A 44 -15.92 -22.25 15.55
CA GLY A 44 -15.50 -23.19 14.50
C GLY A 44 -14.22 -22.80 13.74
N ALA A 45 -13.57 -21.68 14.08
CA ALA A 45 -12.60 -20.98 13.22
C ALA A 45 -11.25 -21.70 12.99
N GLY A 46 -10.93 -22.79 13.68
CA GLY A 46 -9.56 -23.35 13.75
C GLY A 46 -8.95 -23.92 12.46
N ARG A 47 -9.75 -24.12 11.39
CA ARG A 47 -9.26 -24.66 10.10
C ARG A 47 -9.29 -23.66 8.95
N TRP A 48 -10.26 -22.73 8.93
CA TRP A 48 -10.37 -21.70 7.89
C TRP A 48 -9.52 -20.44 8.16
N ASN A 49 -9.05 -20.25 9.39
CA ASN A 49 -8.19 -19.13 9.77
C ASN A 49 -6.69 -19.31 9.43
N ARG A 50 -6.25 -20.55 9.16
CA ARG A 50 -4.85 -20.89 8.88
C ARG A 50 -4.24 -20.16 7.68
N PRO A 51 -4.89 -20.09 6.50
CA PRO A 51 -4.32 -19.36 5.36
C PRO A 51 -4.17 -17.86 5.64
N PHE A 52 -5.11 -17.25 6.38
CA PHE A 52 -5.02 -15.85 6.79
C PHE A 52 -3.78 -15.58 7.67
N PHE A 53 -3.60 -16.37 8.73
CA PHE A 53 -2.42 -16.26 9.59
C PHE A 53 -1.13 -16.59 8.86
N ALA A 54 -1.15 -17.53 7.91
CA ALA A 54 0.00 -17.83 7.07
C ALA A 54 0.37 -16.64 6.16
N MET A 55 -0.60 -15.99 5.51
CA MET A 55 -0.35 -14.81 4.68
C MET A 55 0.16 -13.61 5.49
N LEU A 56 -0.34 -13.42 6.70
CA LEU A 56 0.21 -12.43 7.62
C LEU A 56 1.64 -12.78 8.07
N GLY A 57 1.90 -14.05 8.39
CA GLY A 57 3.24 -14.54 8.68
C GLY A 57 4.21 -14.31 7.51
N ILE A 58 3.78 -14.60 6.28
CA ILE A 58 4.52 -14.31 5.05
C ILE A 58 4.79 -12.81 4.92
N THR A 59 3.78 -11.96 5.19
CA THR A 59 3.92 -10.49 5.12
C THR A 59 4.98 -9.98 6.11
N LEU A 60 5.02 -10.53 7.32
CA LEU A 60 6.01 -10.21 8.34
C LEU A 60 7.41 -10.71 7.95
N LEU A 61 7.53 -11.95 7.47
CA LEU A 61 8.78 -12.50 6.94
C LEU A 61 9.33 -11.66 5.79
N LEU A 62 8.48 -11.27 4.85
CA LEU A 62 8.88 -10.41 3.73
C LEU A 62 9.39 -9.06 4.20
N SER A 63 8.80 -8.51 5.27
CA SER A 63 9.26 -7.25 5.87
C SER A 63 10.69 -7.36 6.39
N VAL A 64 11.06 -8.50 6.99
CA VAL A 64 12.45 -8.80 7.42
C VAL A 64 13.37 -8.93 6.20
N VAL A 65 12.94 -9.66 5.15
CA VAL A 65 13.71 -9.81 3.92
C VAL A 65 13.98 -8.45 3.27
N TYR A 66 12.96 -7.58 3.17
CA TYR A 66 13.12 -6.24 2.64
C TYR A 66 14.07 -5.39 3.49
N TRP A 67 14.00 -5.50 4.82
CA TRP A 67 14.93 -4.80 5.70
C TRP A 67 16.39 -5.21 5.45
N ILE A 68 16.65 -6.51 5.29
CA ILE A 68 17.98 -7.02 4.95
C ILE A 68 18.40 -6.52 3.56
N GLY A 69 17.47 -6.53 2.60
CA GLY A 69 17.68 -6.00 1.24
C GLY A 69 18.09 -4.52 1.25
N VAL A 70 17.45 -3.68 2.06
CA VAL A 70 17.80 -2.26 2.20
C VAL A 70 19.20 -2.08 2.81
N ARG A 71 19.65 -3.02 3.65
CA ARG A 71 20.98 -2.99 4.27
C ARG A 71 22.09 -3.39 3.28
N LYS A 72 21.82 -4.34 2.39
CA LYS A 72 22.81 -4.91 1.44
C LYS A 72 22.77 -4.31 0.02
N GLY A 73 21.64 -3.74 -0.39
CA GLY A 73 21.36 -3.40 -1.79
C GLY A 73 21.83 -2.02 -2.22
N ARG A 74 22.14 -1.89 -3.52
CA ARG A 74 22.51 -0.64 -4.21
C ARG A 74 21.37 -0.02 -5.02
N ASN A 75 20.30 -0.77 -5.31
CA ASN A 75 19.24 -0.35 -6.22
C ASN A 75 17.90 -0.20 -5.50
N PHE A 76 17.83 0.83 -4.64
CA PHE A 76 16.66 1.14 -3.81
C PHE A 76 15.39 1.37 -4.62
N ARG A 77 15.52 1.78 -5.89
CA ARG A 77 14.36 2.05 -6.73
C ARG A 77 13.59 0.80 -7.14
N PHE A 78 14.32 -0.18 -7.64
CA PHE A 78 13.76 -1.48 -8.01
C PHE A 78 13.15 -2.18 -6.79
N GLN A 79 13.84 -2.12 -5.64
CA GLN A 79 13.35 -2.70 -4.41
C GLN A 79 12.01 -2.10 -3.96
N GLY A 80 11.85 -0.77 -4.04
CA GLY A 80 10.59 -0.11 -3.68
C GLY A 80 9.43 -0.51 -4.58
N ILE A 81 9.64 -0.59 -5.90
CA ILE A 81 8.60 -1.01 -6.85
C ILE A 81 8.19 -2.46 -6.59
N LEU A 82 9.17 -3.36 -6.45
CA LEU A 82 8.92 -4.77 -6.17
C LEU A 82 8.15 -4.94 -4.85
N GLN A 83 8.52 -4.19 -3.81
CA GLN A 83 7.84 -4.23 -2.52
C GLN A 83 6.36 -3.81 -2.65
N ILE A 84 6.07 -2.73 -3.38
CA ILE A 84 4.69 -2.28 -3.60
C ILE A 84 3.87 -3.32 -4.37
N LEU A 85 4.44 -3.91 -5.43
CA LEU A 85 3.74 -4.93 -6.22
C LEU A 85 3.38 -6.16 -5.38
N VAL A 86 4.31 -6.63 -4.55
CA VAL A 86 4.04 -7.77 -3.66
C VAL A 86 3.01 -7.40 -2.60
N ASP A 87 3.00 -6.15 -2.10
CA ASP A 87 2.04 -5.69 -1.11
C ASP A 87 0.62 -5.65 -1.67
N ILE A 88 0.46 -5.25 -2.93
CA ILE A 88 -0.83 -5.31 -3.66
C ILE A 88 -1.29 -6.77 -3.77
N GLY A 89 -0.39 -7.68 -4.16
CA GLY A 89 -0.71 -9.11 -4.26
C GLY A 89 -1.14 -9.72 -2.93
N LEU A 90 -0.40 -9.43 -1.85
CA LEU A 90 -0.72 -9.90 -0.50
C LEU A 90 -2.04 -9.33 0.00
N ALA A 91 -2.30 -8.03 -0.19
CA ALA A 91 -3.57 -7.41 0.19
C ALA A 91 -4.76 -8.03 -0.56
N THR A 92 -4.61 -8.22 -1.88
CA THR A 92 -5.64 -8.86 -2.71
C THR A 92 -5.91 -10.28 -2.25
N GLY A 93 -4.85 -11.04 -1.95
CA GLY A 93 -4.98 -12.40 -1.46
C GLY A 93 -5.62 -12.47 -0.07
N ILE A 94 -5.24 -11.57 0.86
CA ILE A 94 -5.88 -11.49 2.18
C ILE A 94 -7.37 -11.25 2.01
N ILE A 95 -7.77 -10.23 1.24
CA ILE A 95 -9.17 -9.89 0.98
C ILE A 95 -9.91 -11.10 0.39
N HIS A 96 -9.29 -11.81 -0.55
CA HIS A 96 -9.88 -12.99 -1.16
C HIS A 96 -10.16 -14.12 -0.16
N TYR A 97 -9.23 -14.39 0.77
CA TYR A 97 -9.41 -15.45 1.76
C TYR A 97 -10.27 -15.04 2.95
N THR A 98 -10.33 -13.76 3.30
CA THR A 98 -11.08 -13.28 4.47
C THR A 98 -12.58 -13.09 4.24
N GLY A 99 -13.02 -13.15 2.99
CA GLY A 99 -14.44 -13.12 2.65
C GLY A 99 -15.02 -11.73 2.38
N ASP A 100 -15.87 -11.75 1.35
CA ASP A 100 -16.85 -10.80 0.81
C ASP A 100 -16.48 -9.33 0.53
N PHE A 101 -17.28 -8.74 -0.34
CA PHE A 101 -17.19 -7.42 -0.92
C PHE A 101 -17.11 -6.27 0.09
N ALA A 102 -17.57 -6.45 1.33
CA ALA A 102 -17.55 -5.45 2.40
C ALA A 102 -16.39 -5.62 3.40
N SER A 103 -15.36 -6.41 3.05
CA SER A 103 -14.27 -6.73 3.96
C SER A 103 -13.56 -5.49 4.53
N PRO A 104 -13.39 -5.37 5.87
CA PRO A 104 -12.66 -4.25 6.48
C PRO A 104 -11.19 -4.19 6.02
N PHE A 105 -10.68 -5.26 5.41
CA PHE A 105 -9.34 -5.33 4.86
C PHE A 105 -9.15 -4.52 3.57
N ALA A 106 -10.20 -3.95 2.96
CA ALA A 106 -10.05 -2.99 1.86
C ALA A 106 -9.22 -1.74 2.25
N LEU A 107 -9.13 -1.43 3.55
CA LEU A 107 -8.23 -0.41 4.10
C LEU A 107 -6.75 -0.69 3.78
N LEU A 108 -6.36 -1.95 3.48
CA LEU A 108 -5.01 -2.29 3.08
C LEU A 108 -4.61 -1.61 1.76
N TYR A 109 -5.51 -1.54 0.77
CA TYR A 109 -5.23 -0.84 -0.49
C TYR A 109 -5.00 0.65 -0.27
N ILE A 110 -5.80 1.28 0.59
CA ILE A 110 -5.65 2.69 0.99
C ILE A 110 -4.24 2.91 1.55
N LEU A 111 -3.81 2.06 2.48
CA LEU A 111 -2.48 2.15 3.09
C LEU A 111 -1.35 1.96 2.09
N ILE A 112 -1.48 1.02 1.15
CA ILE A 112 -0.50 0.79 0.07
C ILE A 112 -0.39 2.02 -0.84
N ILE A 113 -1.52 2.58 -1.28
CA ILE A 113 -1.57 3.77 -2.14
C ILE A 113 -0.91 4.94 -1.42
N SER A 114 -1.31 5.24 -0.17
CA SER A 114 -0.72 6.32 0.60
C SER A 114 0.77 6.13 0.82
N ALA A 115 1.23 4.92 1.13
CA ALA A 115 2.64 4.65 1.36
C ALA A 115 3.48 4.75 0.08
N SER A 116 2.91 4.38 -1.08
CA SER A 116 3.58 4.50 -2.39
C SER A 116 3.92 5.94 -2.75
N SER A 117 3.14 6.92 -2.27
CA SER A 117 3.30 8.33 -2.60
C SER A 117 4.64 8.95 -2.20
N ARG A 118 5.24 8.46 -1.12
CA ARG A 118 6.55 8.92 -0.65
C ARG A 118 7.69 8.47 -1.57
N PHE A 119 7.46 7.41 -2.34
CA PHE A 119 8.47 6.75 -3.13
C PHE A 119 8.34 7.07 -4.63
N LEU A 120 7.11 7.07 -5.15
CA LEU A 120 6.80 7.19 -6.59
C LEU A 120 6.34 8.58 -7.03
N LEU A 121 6.17 9.52 -6.09
CA LEU A 121 5.54 10.82 -6.31
C LEU A 121 4.13 10.67 -6.92
N LEU A 122 3.49 11.78 -7.30
CA LEU A 122 2.10 11.77 -7.77
C LEU A 122 1.86 10.80 -8.93
N ARG A 123 2.74 10.82 -9.96
CA ARG A 123 2.57 10.00 -11.17
C ARG A 123 2.54 8.51 -10.87
N GLY A 124 3.48 8.00 -10.09
CA GLY A 124 3.49 6.57 -9.79
C GLY A 124 2.51 6.18 -8.68
N THR A 125 2.07 7.10 -7.82
CA THR A 125 0.94 6.85 -6.88
C THR A 125 -0.36 6.58 -7.64
N ILE A 126 -0.60 7.34 -8.72
CA ILE A 126 -1.77 7.14 -9.59
C ILE A 126 -1.70 5.77 -10.28
N LEU A 127 -0.53 5.35 -10.76
CA LEU A 127 -0.35 4.01 -11.34
C LEU A 127 -0.61 2.90 -10.32
N VAL A 128 -0.18 3.08 -9.07
CA VAL A 128 -0.48 2.14 -7.98
C VAL A 128 -1.98 2.08 -7.71
N ALA A 129 -2.68 3.22 -7.68
CA ALA A 129 -4.13 3.24 -7.51
C ALA A 129 -4.88 2.57 -8.67
N LEU A 130 -4.43 2.78 -9.90
CA LEU A 130 -4.95 2.07 -11.07
C LEU A 130 -4.77 0.56 -10.93
N LEU A 131 -3.59 0.12 -10.48
CA LEU A 131 -3.30 -1.30 -10.27
C LEU A 131 -4.13 -1.91 -9.13
N CYS A 132 -4.32 -1.18 -8.03
CA CYS A 132 -5.22 -1.58 -6.95
C CYS A 132 -6.68 -1.68 -7.43
N ALA A 133 -7.16 -0.71 -8.21
CA ALA A 133 -8.50 -0.73 -8.78
C ALA A 133 -8.67 -1.90 -9.76
N ALA A 134 -7.67 -2.18 -10.60
CA ALA A 134 -7.69 -3.29 -11.54
C ALA A 134 -7.66 -4.66 -10.84
N THR A 135 -6.81 -4.83 -9.84
CA THR A 135 -6.72 -6.08 -9.07
C THR A 135 -7.97 -6.32 -8.23
N HIS A 136 -8.50 -5.29 -7.58
CA HIS A 136 -9.75 -5.38 -6.84
C HIS A 136 -10.94 -5.64 -7.78
N GLY A 137 -11.00 -4.96 -8.92
CA GLY A 137 -12.01 -5.20 -9.95
C GLY A 137 -11.93 -6.60 -10.55
N ALA A 138 -10.73 -7.11 -10.83
CA ALA A 138 -10.54 -8.47 -11.33
C ALA A 138 -10.98 -9.52 -10.29
N HIS A 139 -10.66 -9.31 -9.01
CA HIS A 139 -11.17 -10.14 -7.93
C HIS A 139 -12.70 -10.15 -7.89
N LEU A 140 -13.30 -8.95 -7.98
CA LEU A 140 -14.75 -8.76 -7.99
C LEU A 140 -15.40 -9.46 -9.20
N SER A 141 -14.80 -9.33 -10.39
CA SER A 141 -15.28 -9.95 -11.63
C SER A 141 -15.18 -11.47 -11.58
N LEU A 142 -14.10 -12.00 -10.99
CA LEU A 142 -13.94 -13.43 -10.78
C LEU A 142 -15.05 -13.97 -9.85
N HIS A 143 -15.39 -13.23 -8.80
CA HIS A 143 -16.49 -13.60 -7.91
C HIS A 143 -17.84 -13.63 -8.63
N LEU A 144 -18.13 -12.62 -9.47
CA LEU A 144 -19.36 -12.60 -10.28
C LEU A 144 -19.40 -13.74 -11.32
N LEU A 145 -18.26 -14.00 -11.99
CA LEU A 145 -18.18 -15.01 -13.04
C LEU A 145 -18.30 -16.43 -12.47
N LEU A 146 -17.75 -16.67 -11.28
CA LEU A 146 -17.85 -17.94 -10.57
C LEU A 146 -19.18 -18.12 -9.81
N GLY A 147 -20.12 -17.16 -9.95
CA GLY A 147 -21.52 -17.22 -9.50
C GLY A 147 -21.78 -18.20 -8.37
N SER A 148 -21.48 -17.83 -7.12
CA SER A 148 -21.78 -18.64 -5.92
C SER A 148 -21.41 -20.13 -6.07
N GLY A 149 -20.19 -20.41 -6.51
CA GLY A 149 -19.53 -21.69 -6.25
C GLY A 149 -18.93 -21.68 -4.84
N ASP A 150 -19.80 -21.82 -3.85
CA ASP A 150 -19.54 -22.22 -2.47
C ASP A 150 -18.06 -22.49 -2.11
N ILE A 151 -17.43 -21.51 -1.45
CA ILE A 151 -16.29 -21.77 -0.55
C ILE A 151 -16.69 -21.34 0.87
N GLY A 152 -17.87 -21.77 1.37
CA GLY A 152 -18.10 -21.74 2.81
C GLY A 152 -19.52 -21.80 3.36
N ALA A 153 -20.59 -21.75 2.56
CA ALA A 153 -21.94 -21.85 3.09
C ALA A 153 -22.93 -22.32 2.01
N GLY A 154 -23.36 -23.57 2.13
CA GLY A 154 -24.32 -24.24 1.24
C GLY A 154 -25.70 -23.61 1.23
N VAL A 155 -25.85 -22.49 0.52
CA VAL A 155 -27.14 -21.92 0.14
C VAL A 155 -27.15 -21.74 -1.37
N MET A 156 -27.85 -22.64 -2.06
CA MET A 156 -28.22 -22.45 -3.46
C MET A 156 -29.21 -21.27 -3.56
N VAL A 157 -28.87 -20.23 -4.31
CA VAL A 157 -29.82 -19.17 -4.68
C VAL A 157 -30.16 -19.32 -6.17
N PRO A 158 -31.41 -19.70 -6.52
CA PRO A 158 -31.87 -19.69 -7.89
C PRO A 158 -32.36 -18.28 -8.30
N GLY A 159 -32.01 -17.82 -9.50
CA GLY A 159 -32.80 -16.81 -10.21
C GLY A 159 -32.04 -15.80 -11.06
N ALA A 160 -32.19 -15.89 -12.38
CA ALA A 160 -31.71 -14.92 -13.37
C ALA A 160 -32.27 -13.49 -13.20
N ALA A 161 -33.25 -13.27 -12.31
CA ALA A 161 -33.72 -11.93 -11.92
C ALA A 161 -32.79 -11.23 -10.90
N SER A 162 -31.93 -11.96 -10.18
CA SER A 162 -30.92 -11.43 -9.24
C SER A 162 -29.65 -10.93 -9.93
N ALA A 163 -29.39 -11.36 -11.18
CA ALA A 163 -28.20 -10.99 -11.93
C ALA A 163 -28.14 -9.49 -12.32
N SER A 164 -29.29 -8.84 -12.53
CA SER A 164 -29.37 -7.42 -12.87
C SER A 164 -29.17 -6.51 -11.65
N GLU A 165 -29.57 -6.94 -10.45
CA GLU A 165 -29.28 -6.21 -9.21
C GLU A 165 -27.84 -6.42 -8.74
N GLY A 166 -27.33 -7.66 -8.80
CA GLY A 166 -25.94 -7.97 -8.46
C GLY A 166 -24.93 -7.25 -9.35
N SER A 167 -25.21 -7.13 -10.65
CA SER A 167 -24.35 -6.37 -11.58
C SER A 167 -24.37 -4.85 -11.32
N ARG A 168 -25.50 -4.29 -10.86
CA ARG A 168 -25.59 -2.86 -10.47
C ARG A 168 -24.82 -2.57 -9.18
N LEU A 169 -24.97 -3.42 -8.15
CA LEU A 169 -24.22 -3.30 -6.89
C LEU A 169 -22.72 -3.46 -7.12
N PHE A 170 -22.32 -4.41 -7.97
CA PHE A 170 -20.95 -4.57 -8.43
C PHE A 170 -20.39 -3.29 -9.06
N ALA A 171 -21.11 -2.70 -10.01
CA ALA A 171 -20.65 -1.53 -10.74
C ALA A 171 -20.53 -0.31 -9.81
N LEU A 172 -21.51 -0.12 -8.92
CA LEU A 172 -21.48 0.94 -7.89
C LEU A 172 -20.27 0.78 -6.97
N GLN A 173 -20.04 -0.44 -6.48
CA GLN A 173 -18.96 -0.70 -5.55
C GLN A 173 -17.57 -0.55 -6.20
N LEU A 174 -17.39 -1.11 -7.40
CA LEU A 174 -16.18 -0.92 -8.19
C LEU A 174 -15.91 0.56 -8.44
N GLY A 175 -16.95 1.32 -8.78
CA GLY A 175 -16.89 2.77 -8.96
C GLY A 175 -16.47 3.50 -7.68
N LEU A 176 -17.10 3.20 -6.54
CA LEU A 176 -16.81 3.82 -5.25
C LEU A 176 -15.37 3.53 -4.78
N TYR A 177 -14.90 2.29 -4.88
CA TYR A 177 -13.53 1.96 -4.52
C TYR A 177 -12.52 2.59 -5.49
N ALA A 178 -12.79 2.58 -6.80
CA ALA A 178 -11.94 3.25 -7.77
C ALA A 178 -11.83 4.75 -7.46
N ILE A 179 -12.96 5.45 -7.27
CA ILE A 179 -12.99 6.87 -6.90
C ILE A 179 -12.20 7.11 -5.61
N THR A 180 -12.42 6.28 -4.58
CA THR A 180 -11.71 6.38 -3.30
C THR A 180 -10.20 6.21 -3.47
N PHE A 181 -9.76 5.20 -4.24
CA PHE A 181 -8.35 4.94 -4.50
C PHE A 181 -7.69 6.06 -5.28
N PHE A 182 -8.36 6.60 -6.30
CA PHE A 182 -7.87 7.73 -7.08
C PHE A 182 -7.81 9.02 -6.27
N LEU A 183 -8.86 9.34 -5.49
CA LEU A 183 -8.86 10.48 -4.59
C LEU A 183 -7.69 10.39 -3.59
N LEU A 184 -7.51 9.22 -3.00
CA LEU A 184 -6.42 9.00 -2.06
C LEU A 184 -5.04 9.13 -2.72
N ALA A 185 -4.90 8.65 -3.95
CA ALA A 185 -3.67 8.81 -4.73
C ALA A 185 -3.36 10.27 -5.03
N VAL A 186 -4.38 11.05 -5.39
CA VAL A 186 -4.25 12.49 -5.60
C VAL A 186 -3.86 13.19 -4.30
N VAL A 187 -4.57 12.95 -3.19
CA VAL A 187 -4.29 13.59 -1.89
C VAL A 187 -2.89 13.22 -1.40
N SER A 188 -2.57 11.92 -1.37
CA SER A 188 -1.29 11.42 -0.88
C SER A 188 -0.13 11.85 -1.79
N GLY A 189 -0.32 11.74 -3.10
CA GLY A 189 0.66 12.14 -4.11
C GLY A 189 0.93 13.64 -4.09
N TYR A 190 -0.12 14.46 -3.97
CA TYR A 190 0.02 15.91 -3.88
C TYR A 190 0.70 16.35 -2.59
N LEU A 191 0.34 15.74 -1.45
CA LEU A 191 0.99 15.99 -0.17
C LEU A 191 2.47 15.65 -0.23
N SER A 192 2.82 14.50 -0.84
CA SER A 192 4.21 14.09 -1.03
C SER A 192 5.00 15.11 -1.84
N VAL A 193 4.43 15.62 -2.95
CA VAL A 193 5.07 16.67 -3.77
C VAL A 193 5.24 17.97 -2.98
N ARG A 194 4.22 18.40 -2.22
CA ARG A 194 4.29 19.61 -1.38
C ARG A 194 5.40 19.49 -0.32
N VAL A 195 5.44 18.36 0.39
CA VAL A 195 6.46 18.08 1.41
C VAL A 195 7.86 18.09 0.80
N HIS A 196 8.01 17.49 -0.39
CA HIS A 196 9.28 17.49 -1.10
C HIS A 196 9.75 18.92 -1.46
N LYS A 197 8.86 19.74 -2.04
CA LYS A 197 9.15 21.14 -2.38
C LYS A 197 9.48 21.98 -1.14
N GLY A 198 8.74 21.82 -0.05
CA GLY A 198 9.03 22.51 1.21
C GLY A 198 10.39 22.14 1.78
N GLY A 199 10.77 20.86 1.72
CA GLY A 199 12.09 20.40 2.12
C GLY A 199 13.22 21.00 1.29
N LEU A 200 13.02 21.16 -0.02
CA LEU A 200 14.00 21.81 -0.91
C LEU A 200 14.17 23.30 -0.58
N ALA A 201 13.07 24.03 -0.39
CA ALA A 201 13.10 25.44 -0.02
C ALA A 201 13.82 25.67 1.33
N LEU A 202 13.57 24.80 2.32
CA LEU A 202 14.22 24.88 3.63
C LEU A 202 15.72 24.57 3.54
N ALA A 203 16.10 23.60 2.72
CA ALA A 203 17.51 23.26 2.49
C ALA A 203 18.27 24.41 1.82
N GLU A 204 17.63 25.10 0.86
CA GLU A 204 18.19 26.27 0.22
C GLU A 204 18.34 27.44 1.21
N ALA A 205 17.29 27.76 1.96
CA ALA A 205 17.33 28.81 2.99
C ALA A 205 18.45 28.57 4.01
N ARG A 206 18.59 27.33 4.50
CA ARG A 206 19.66 26.94 5.42
C ARG A 206 21.05 27.07 4.79
N SER A 207 21.18 26.76 3.50
CA SER A 207 22.46 26.92 2.78
C SER A 207 22.86 28.39 2.59
N ARG A 208 21.88 29.28 2.37
CA ARG A 208 22.10 30.73 2.24
C ARG A 208 22.55 31.33 3.57
N LEU A 209 21.87 31.00 4.67
CA LEU A 209 22.27 31.43 6.03
C LEU A 209 23.69 30.96 6.38
N ARG A 210 24.02 29.71 6.06
CA ARG A 210 25.36 29.17 6.33
C ARG A 210 26.46 29.86 5.52
N ARG A 211 26.16 30.32 4.30
CA ARG A 211 27.13 31.12 3.50
C ARG A 211 27.27 32.53 4.05
N ALA A 212 26.17 33.16 4.45
CA ALA A 212 26.20 34.49 5.05
C ALA A 212 27.04 34.51 6.34
N SER A 213 26.87 33.51 7.23
CA SER A 213 27.67 33.43 8.46
C SER A 213 29.16 33.23 8.21
N LEU A 214 29.54 32.44 7.19
CA LEU A 214 30.94 32.21 6.83
C LEU A 214 31.62 33.47 6.27
N ASN A 215 30.88 34.32 5.54
CA ASN A 215 31.42 35.57 5.01
C ASN A 215 31.64 36.62 6.11
N THR A 216 30.75 36.67 7.12
CA THR A 216 30.93 37.59 8.26
C THR A 216 32.14 37.20 9.11
N ASP A 217 32.39 35.91 9.33
CA ASP A 217 33.57 35.44 10.07
C ASP A 217 34.91 35.75 9.36
N GLN A 218 34.91 35.91 8.03
CA GLN A 218 36.10 36.30 7.27
C GLN A 218 36.40 37.80 7.30
N ILE A 219 35.41 38.64 7.62
CA ILE A 219 35.58 40.11 7.71
C ILE A 219 36.07 40.52 9.11
N LEU A 220 35.84 39.68 10.12
CA LEU A 220 36.22 39.92 11.52
C LEU A 220 37.61 39.35 11.90
N ARG A 221 38.42 38.96 10.91
CA ARG A 221 39.82 38.54 11.06
C ARG A 221 40.69 39.35 10.11
#